data_AF-A0A2G3AGD9-F1
#
_entry.id   AF-A0A2G3AGD9-F1
#
_cell.length_a   1.000
_cell.length_b   1.000
_cell.length_c   1.000
_cell.angle_alpha   90.00
_cell.angle_beta   90.00
_cell.angle_gamma   90.00
#
_symmetry.space_group_name_H-M   'P 1'
#
loop_
_entity.id
_entity.type
_entity.pdbx_description
1 polymer ?
#
loop_
_entity_poly.entity_id
_entity_poly.type
_entity_poly.pdbx_seq_one_letter_code
_entity_poly.pdbx_strand_id
1 'polypeptide(L)' 'MDVVLITFQAANYLNIKIQLDLTYQTVADMIKGNTLEEIHKTFNIKNDFTSEEGEEARRENAWAFE' A
#
# COMPACT_ATOMS: atom_id res chain seq x y z
N MET A 1 0.31 -12.31 -0.78
CA MET A 1 -0.59 -11.20 -0.43
C MET A 1 -1.98 -11.70 -0.04
N ASP A 2 -2.49 -12.71 -0.76
CA ASP A 2 -3.83 -13.29 -0.58
C ASP A 2 -4.21 -13.64 0.86
N VAL A 3 -3.31 -14.25 1.64
CA VAL A 3 -3.58 -14.63 3.04
C VAL A 3 -3.83 -13.41 3.94
N VAL A 4 -3.12 -12.30 3.73
CA VAL A 4 -3.32 -11.06 4.50
C VAL A 4 -4.66 -10.43 4.15
N LEU A 5 -5.03 -10.44 2.86
CA LEU A 5 -6.29 -9.88 2.37
C LEU A 5 -7.51 -10.65 2.90
N ILE A 6 -7.50 -12.00 2.83
CA ILE A 6 -8.61 -12.80 3.37
C ILE A 6 -8.74 -12.66 4.90
N THR A 7 -7.61 -12.51 5.59
CA THR A 7 -7.59 -12.33 7.05
C THR A 7 -8.14 -10.97 7.43
N PHE A 8 -7.77 -9.92 6.69
CA PHE A 8 -8.34 -8.58 6.82
C PHE A 8 -9.85 -8.58 6.58
N GLN A 9 -10.31 -9.19 5.48
CA GLN A 9 -11.74 -9.27 5.14
C GLN A 9 -12.53 -10.02 6.21
N ALA A 10 -12.00 -11.14 6.72
CA ALA A 10 -12.61 -11.91 7.80
C ALA A 10 -12.66 -11.12 9.12
N ALA A 11 -11.56 -10.47 9.51
CA ALA A 11 -11.49 -9.65 10.72
C ALA A 11 -12.44 -8.45 10.66
N ASN A 12 -12.58 -7.83 9.47
CA ASN A 12 -13.51 -6.73 9.24
C ASN A 12 -14.96 -7.20 9.34
N TYR A 13 -15.29 -8.33 8.70
CA TYR A 13 -16.63 -8.91 8.75
C TYR A 13 -17.06 -9.30 10.17
N LEU A 14 -16.13 -9.87 10.95
CA LEU A 14 -16.37 -10.28 12.34
C LEU A 14 -16.18 -9.14 13.36
N ASN A 15 -15.80 -7.94 12.91
CA ASN A 15 -15.52 -6.75 13.71
C ASN A 15 -14.50 -7.00 14.85
N ILE A 16 -13.43 -7.74 14.56
CA ILE A 16 -12.37 -8.05 15.53
C ILE A 16 -11.27 -7.00 15.44
N LYS A 17 -11.44 -5.91 16.20
CA LYS A 17 -10.58 -4.72 16.15
C LYS A 17 -9.07 -5.00 16.28
N ILE A 18 -8.66 -5.82 17.25
CA ILE A 18 -7.23 -6.12 17.47
C ILE A 18 -6.58 -6.84 16.29
N GLN A 19 -7.37 -7.63 15.56
CA GLN A 19 -6.89 -8.38 14.40
C GLN A 19 -6.80 -7.47 13.17
N LEU A 20 -7.71 -6.49 13.05
CA LEU A 20 -7.61 -5.43 12.05
C LEU A 20 -6.34 -4.60 12.23
N ASP A 21 -6.05 -4.16 13.46
CA ASP A 21 -4.85 -3.36 13.76
C ASP A 21 -3.56 -4.08 13.34
N LEU A 22 -3.46 -5.39 13.61
CA LEU A 22 -2.33 -6.22 13.18
C LEU A 22 -2.24 -6.35 11.64
N THR A 23 -3.38 -6.49 10.95
CA THR A 23 -3.38 -6.54 9.48
C THR A 23 -2.99 -5.19 8.87
N TYR A 24 -3.41 -4.06 9.43
CA TYR A 24 -2.99 -2.74 8.99
C TYR A 24 -1.49 -2.52 9.16
N GLN A 25 -0.94 -2.91 10.31
CA GLN A 25 0.50 -2.82 10.57
C GLN A 25 1.29 -3.68 9.57
N THR A 26 0.83 -4.91 9.30
CA THR A 26 1.49 -5.81 8.34
C THR A 26 1.52 -5.19 6.94
N VAL A 27 0.41 -4.60 6.48
CA VAL A 27 0.36 -3.92 5.18
C VAL A 27 1.27 -2.68 5.18
N ALA A 28 1.29 -1.89 6.26
CA ALA A 28 2.18 -0.73 6.39
C ALA A 28 3.66 -1.14 6.33
N ASP A 29 4.05 -2.23 7.00
CA ASP A 29 5.41 -2.75 6.96
C ASP A 29 5.80 -3.28 5.57
N MET A 30 4.84 -3.80 4.80
CA MET A 30 5.05 -4.19 3.40
C MET A 30 5.21 -3.01 2.45
N ILE A 31 4.79 -1.80 2.83
CA ILE A 31 4.92 -0.58 2.03
C ILE A 31 6.18 0.19 2.44
N LYS A 32 6.48 0.20 3.74
CA LYS A 32 7.56 1.00 4.31
C LYS A 32 8.93 0.63 3.72
N GLY A 33 9.62 1.63 3.18
CA GLY A 33 10.97 1.48 2.63
C GLY A 33 11.02 0.88 1.22
N ASN A 34 9.89 0.47 0.65
CA ASN A 34 9.82 0.04 -0.74
C ASN A 34 9.63 1.23 -1.68
N THR A 35 10.16 1.11 -2.90
CA THR A 35 9.91 2.06 -3.98
C THR A 35 8.48 1.94 -4.50
N LEU A 36 7.98 2.98 -5.17
CA LEU A 36 6.64 2.98 -5.77
C LEU A 36 6.47 1.83 -6.78
N GLU A 37 7.51 1.52 -7.55
CA GLU A 37 7.53 0.43 -8.53
C GLU A 37 7.42 -0.95 -7.85
N GLU A 38 8.14 -1.15 -6.75
CA GLU A 38 8.06 -2.39 -5.96
C GLU A 38 6.70 -2.55 -5.29
N ILE A 39 6.10 -1.47 -4.79
CA ILE A 39 4.74 -1.46 -4.25
C ILE A 39 3.76 -1.83 -5.36
N HIS A 40 3.82 -1.17 -6.52
CA HIS A 40 2.95 -1.47 -7.65
C HIS A 40 3.04 -2.94 -8.06
N LYS A 41 4.25 -3.50 -8.14
CA LYS A 41 4.44 -4.92 -8.46
C LYS A 41 3.89 -5.84 -7.36
N THR A 42 4.19 -5.55 -6.10
CA THR A 42 3.80 -6.36 -4.94
C THR A 42 2.29 -6.42 -4.75
N PHE A 43 1.61 -5.29 -4.98
CA PHE A 43 0.16 -5.15 -4.86
C PHE A 43 -0.57 -5.35 -6.20
N ASN A 44 0.14 -5.69 -7.27
CA ASN A 44 -0.39 -5.84 -8.63
C ASN A 44 -1.21 -4.61 -9.08
N ILE A 45 -0.75 -3.42 -8.73
CA ILE A 45 -1.33 -2.13 -9.10
C ILE A 45 -0.73 -1.73 -10.44
N LYS A 46 -1.59 -1.44 -11.42
CA LYS A 46 -1.16 -0.87 -12.69
C LYS A 46 -0.92 0.62 -12.51
N ASN A 47 0.28 1.09 -12.86
CA ASN A 47 0.52 2.53 -12.98
C ASN A 47 -0.26 3.08 -14.18
N ASP A 48 -1.18 3.99 -13.93
CA ASP A 48 -2.03 4.66 -14.92
C ASP A 48 -1.61 6.10 -15.21
N PHE A 49 -0.60 6.61 -14.50
CA PHE A 49 -0.01 7.92 -14.80
C PHE A 49 0.76 7.90 -16.12
N THR A 50 0.59 8.97 -16.90
CA THR A 50 1.56 9.32 -17.95
C THR A 50 2.90 9.73 -17.33
N SER A 51 3.99 9.73 -18.11
CA SER A 51 5.30 10.19 -17.61
C SER A 51 5.25 11.61 -17.04
N GLU A 52 4.52 12.52 -17.70
CA GLU A 52 4.41 13.92 -17.28
C GLU A 52 3.65 14.06 -15.95
N GLU A 53 2.52 13.36 -15.81
CA GLU A 53 1.75 13.36 -14.55
C GLU A 53 2.54 12.72 -13.40
N GLY A 54 3.30 11.66 -13.68
CA GLY A 54 4.16 11.00 -12.69
C GLY A 54 5.31 11.90 -12.21
N GLU A 55 5.91 12.69 -13.12
CA GLU A 55 6.93 13.67 -12.76
C GLU A 55 6.36 14.84 -11.96
N GLU A 56 5.18 15.36 -12.33
CA GLU A 56 4.48 16.38 -11.55
C GLU A 56 4.14 15.87 -10.15
N ALA A 57 3.57 14.66 -10.05
CA ALA A 57 3.25 14.04 -8.77
C ALA A 57 4.50 13.86 -7.88
N ARG A 58 5.68 13.54 -8.46
CA ARG A 58 6.95 13.47 -7.71
C ARG A 58 7.44 14.86 -7.27
N ARG A 59 7.24 15.90 -8.08
CA ARG A 59 7.55 17.29 -7.71
C ARG A 59 6.66 17.77 -6.56
N GLU A 60 5.35 17.59 -6.67
CA GLU A 60 4.38 18.00 -5.64
C GLU A 60 4.61 17.25 -4.32
N ASN A 61 4.99 15.97 -4.40
CA ASN A 61 5.25 15.13 -3.23
C ASN A 61 6.73 15.03 -2.86
N ALA A 62 7.57 15.99 -3.27
CA ALA A 62 9.01 15.98 -2.96
C ALA A 62 9.29 15.90 -1.45
N TRP A 63 8.42 16.49 -0.62
CA TRP A 63 8.48 16.46 0.85
C TRP A 63 8.46 15.05 1.45
N ALA A 64 7.92 14.05 0.74
CA ALA A 64 7.86 12.67 1.19
C ALA A 64 9.17 11.90 0.94
N PHE A 65 10.12 12.51 0.24
CA PHE A 65 11.40 11.92 -0.14
C PHE A 65 12.63 12.67 0.43
N GLU A 66 12.41 13.68 1.28
CA GLU A 66 13.43 14.33 2.13
C GLU A 66 13.59 13.59 3.47
#